data_AF-A0A4P6HLT2-F1
#
_entry.id   AF-A0A4P6HLT2-F1
#
_cell.length_a   1.000
_cell.length_b   1.000
_cell.length_c   1.000
_cell.angle_alpha   90.00
_cell.angle_beta   90.00
_cell.angle_gamma   90.00
#
_symmetry.space_group_name_H-M   'P 1'
#
loop_
_entity.id
_entity.type
_entity.pdbx_description
1 polymer ?
#
loop_
_entity_poly.entity_id
_entity_poly.type
_entity_poly.pdbx_seq_one_letter_code
_entity_poly.pdbx_strand_id
1 'polypeptide(L)' 'MDVPSKSNKTWQDIVTGKKTFQLKFLAAKILLGRLTRTVKEDPSPNTINNSVDQIYTLFSSNLNMPSVQEDLKTIFG' A
#
# COMPACT_ATOMS: atom_id res chain seq x y z
N MET A 1 -2.69 -14.07 8.75
CA MET A 1 -1.61 -13.09 8.57
C MET A 1 -2.18 -11.74 8.95
N ASP A 2 -1.45 -10.94 9.72
CA ASP A 2 -1.95 -9.63 10.16
C ASP A 2 -1.45 -8.51 9.26
N VAL A 3 -2.22 -7.42 9.17
CA VAL A 3 -1.80 -6.21 8.45
C VAL A 3 -0.81 -5.44 9.34
N PRO A 4 0.44 -5.22 8.90
CA PRO A 4 1.43 -4.50 9.70
C PRO A 4 0.99 -3.07 10.01
N SER A 5 1.38 -2.56 11.17
CA SER A 5 1.07 -1.19 11.62
C SER A 5 1.32 -0.14 10.53
N LYS A 6 0.43 0.85 10.44
CA LYS A 6 0.54 2.00 9.52
C LYS A 6 1.86 2.77 9.67
N SER A 7 2.46 2.74 10.86
CA SER A 7 3.76 3.38 11.13
C SER A 7 4.95 2.64 10.51
N ASN A 8 4.73 1.46 9.90
CA ASN A 8 5.78 0.74 9.20
C ASN A 8 6.22 1.54 7.94
N LYS A 9 7.50 1.89 7.88
CA LYS A 9 8.10 2.68 6.77
C LYS A 9 7.88 2.05 5.41
N THR A 10 7.73 0.73 5.33
CA THR A 10 7.44 0.03 4.08
C THR A 10 6.14 0.53 3.43
N TRP A 11 5.12 0.92 4.21
CA TRP A 11 3.91 1.53 3.63
C TRP A 11 4.22 2.84 2.90
N GLN A 12 5.04 3.70 3.51
CA GLN A 12 5.49 4.95 2.90
C GLN A 12 6.33 4.70 1.66
N ASP A 13 7.24 3.72 1.70
CA ASP A 13 8.09 3.37 0.57
C ASP A 13 7.28 2.90 -0.65
N ILE A 14 6.16 2.21 -0.43
CA ILE A 14 5.30 1.73 -1.53
C ILE A 14 4.48 2.87 -2.11
N VAL A 15 3.82 3.70 -1.28
CA VAL A 15 2.99 4.81 -1.79
C VAL A 15 3.82 5.93 -2.40
N THR A 16 5.10 6.05 -2.05
CA THR A 16 6.05 6.98 -2.70
C THR A 16 6.70 6.37 -3.94
N GLY A 17 6.50 5.07 -4.20
CA GLY A 17 7.13 4.35 -5.31
C GLY A 17 8.64 4.12 -5.14
N LYS A 18 9.19 4.30 -3.94
CA LYS A 18 10.59 3.94 -3.61
C LYS A 18 10.81 2.43 -3.68
N LYS A 19 9.79 1.66 -3.32
CA LYS A 19 9.74 0.21 -3.46
C LYS A 19 8.50 -0.18 -4.26
N THR A 20 8.68 -1.05 -5.22
CA THR A 20 7.60 -1.61 -6.02
C THR A 20 7.57 -3.13 -5.83
N PHE A 21 6.35 -3.68 -5.77
CA PHE A 21 6.13 -5.11 -5.60
C PHE A 21 5.18 -5.58 -6.69
N GLN A 22 5.37 -6.81 -7.18
CA GLN A 22 4.43 -7.43 -8.10
C GLN A 22 3.24 -7.97 -7.32
N LEU A 23 2.22 -7.12 -7.18
CA LEU A 23 1.00 -7.51 -6.48
C LEU A 23 0.18 -8.51 -7.33
N LYS A 24 -0.70 -9.24 -6.67
CA LYS A 24 -1.71 -10.11 -7.26
C LYS A 24 -3.10 -9.50 -7.14
N PHE A 25 -3.36 -8.72 -6.10
CA PHE A 25 -4.64 -8.05 -5.91
C PHE A 25 -4.80 -6.84 -6.85
N LEU A 26 -5.72 -6.94 -7.82
CA LEU A 26 -5.91 -5.91 -8.85
C LEU A 26 -6.28 -4.55 -8.27
N ALA A 27 -7.13 -4.50 -7.25
CA ALA A 27 -7.51 -3.23 -6.61
C ALA A 27 -6.29 -2.53 -5.98
N ALA A 28 -5.37 -3.29 -5.39
CA ALA A 28 -4.14 -2.72 -4.83
C ALA A 28 -3.22 -2.18 -5.93
N LYS A 29 -3.10 -2.85 -7.09
CA LYS A 29 -2.34 -2.33 -8.24
C LYS A 29 -2.86 -0.98 -8.73
N ILE A 30 -4.17 -0.90 -8.96
CA ILE A 30 -4.83 0.31 -9.47
C ILE A 30 -4.69 1.44 -8.44
N LEU A 31 -4.97 1.14 -7.16
CA LEU A 31 -4.88 2.12 -6.10
C LEU A 31 -3.45 2.64 -5.93
N LEU A 32 -2.45 1.77 -5.87
CA LEU A 32 -1.05 2.19 -5.72
C LEU A 32 -0.57 3.03 -6.91
N GLY A 33 -0.98 2.71 -8.13
CA GLY A 33 -0.65 3.52 -9.30
C GLY A 33 -1.18 4.96 -9.15
N ARG A 34 -2.44 5.11 -8.70
CA ARG A 34 -3.03 6.42 -8.41
C ARG A 34 -2.31 7.13 -7.27
N LEU A 35 -2.12 6.47 -6.12
CA LEU A 35 -1.50 7.06 -4.94
C LEU A 35 -0.05 7.50 -5.20
N THR A 36 0.73 6.67 -5.90
CA THR A 36 2.11 7.02 -6.28
C THR A 36 2.15 8.26 -7.15
N ARG A 37 1.20 8.39 -8.08
CA ARG A 37 1.08 9.61 -8.90
C ARG A 37 0.70 10.81 -8.05
N THR A 38 -0.29 10.69 -7.17
CA THR A 38 -0.71 11.77 -6.26
C THR A 38 0.44 12.24 -5.36
N VAL A 39 1.21 11.32 -4.78
CA VAL A 39 2.39 11.65 -3.96
C VAL A 39 3.51 12.28 -4.79
N LYS A 40 3.65 11.92 -6.07
CA LYS A 40 4.61 12.58 -6.97
C LYS A 40 4.20 14.01 -7.32
N GLU A 41 2.90 14.26 -7.48
CA GLU A 41 2.34 15.58 -7.76
C GLU A 41 2.38 16.49 -6.52
N ASP A 42 2.13 15.93 -5.33
CA ASP A 42 2.27 16.60 -4.04
C ASP A 42 2.99 15.70 -3.01
N PRO A 43 4.31 15.86 -2.82
CA PRO A 43 5.10 15.06 -1.88
C PRO A 43 4.97 15.52 -0.42
N SER A 44 3.89 16.22 -0.07
CA SER A 44 3.66 16.66 1.31
C SER A 44 3.47 15.47 2.27
N PRO A 45 3.90 15.59 3.55
CA PRO A 45 3.70 14.54 4.55
C PRO A 45 2.23 14.15 4.74
N ASN A 46 1.32 15.11 4.58
CA ASN A 46 -0.12 14.88 4.66
C ASN A 46 -0.61 13.96 3.53
N THR A 47 -0.18 14.19 2.30
CA THR A 47 -0.55 13.37 1.13
C THR A 47 0.01 11.95 1.22
N ILE A 48 1.24 11.80 1.74
CA ILE A 48 1.84 10.48 2.00
C ILE A 48 1.03 9.73 3.07
N ASN A 49 0.71 10.36 4.20
CA ASN A 49 -0.05 9.72 5.27
C ASN A 49 -1.45 9.31 4.82
N ASN A 50 -2.16 10.18 4.10
CA ASN A 50 -3.47 9.88 3.52
C ASN A 50 -3.41 8.73 2.49
N SER A 51 -2.29 8.62 1.77
CA SER A 51 -2.06 7.50 0.83
C SER A 51 -1.82 6.19 1.58
N VAL A 52 -1.03 6.21 2.65
CA VAL A 52 -0.82 5.06 3.54
C VAL A 52 -2.15 4.60 4.13
N ASP A 53 -3.00 5.52 4.59
CA ASP A 53 -4.31 5.19 5.15
C ASP A 53 -5.22 4.48 4.14
N GLN A 54 -5.24 4.93 2.90
CA GLN A 54 -6.05 4.34 1.84
C GLN A 54 -5.59 2.92 1.50
N ILE A 55 -4.29 2.70 1.30
CA ILE A 55 -3.77 1.37 0.97
C ILE A 55 -3.89 0.40 2.15
N TYR A 56 -3.65 0.88 3.37
CA TYR A 56 -3.83 0.09 4.59
C TYR A 56 -5.29 -0.36 4.76
N THR A 57 -6.24 0.57 4.56
CA THR A 57 -7.67 0.28 4.65
C THR A 57 -8.07 -0.75 3.60
N LEU A 58 -7.56 -0.63 2.36
CA LEU A 58 -7.82 -1.60 1.30
C LEU A 58 -7.38 -3.02 1.72
N PHE A 59 -6.15 -3.17 2.23
CA PHE A 59 -5.67 -4.48 2.67
C PHE A 59 -6.41 -5.00 3.90
N SER A 60 -6.70 -4.13 4.88
CA SER A 60 -7.41 -4.51 6.12
C SER A 60 -8.84 -4.97 5.85
N SER A 61 -9.57 -4.26 5.00
CA SER A 61 -10.95 -4.62 4.64
C SER A 61 -11.04 -5.90 3.81
N ASN A 62 -9.93 -6.33 3.18
CA ASN A 62 -9.90 -7.48 2.27
C ASN A 62 -8.96 -8.59 2.77
N LEU A 63 -8.61 -8.60 4.06
CA LEU A 63 -7.61 -9.51 4.64
C LEU A 63 -7.92 -11.01 4.44
N ASN A 64 -9.20 -11.35 4.29
CA ASN A 64 -9.66 -12.73 4.06
C ASN A 64 -9.43 -13.22 2.62
N MET A 65 -9.04 -12.34 1.69
CA MET A 65 -8.75 -12.74 0.32
C MET A 65 -7.34 -13.35 0.21
N PRO A 66 -7.17 -14.53 -0.42
CA PRO A 66 -5.86 -15.15 -0.58
C PRO A 66 -4.84 -14.26 -1.29
N SER A 67 -5.26 -13.52 -2.32
CA SER A 67 -4.40 -12.59 -3.07
C SER A 67 -3.88 -11.45 -2.20
N VAL A 68 -4.70 -10.94 -1.27
CA VAL A 68 -4.29 -9.92 -0.28
C VAL A 68 -3.26 -10.48 0.68
N GLN A 69 -3.47 -11.71 1.17
CA GLN A 69 -2.51 -12.35 2.06
C GLN A 69 -1.18 -12.59 1.35
N GLU A 70 -1.19 -13.07 0.11
CA GLU A 70 0.01 -13.23 -0.70
C GLU A 70 0.74 -11.91 -0.96
N ASP A 71 -0.01 -10.83 -1.20
CA ASP A 71 0.55 -9.49 -1.38
C ASP A 71 1.20 -8.99 -0.09
N LEU A 72 0.53 -9.15 1.06
CA LEU A 72 1.10 -8.81 2.36
C LEU A 72 2.37 -9.61 2.66
N LYS A 73 2.41 -10.90 2.27
CA LYS A 73 3.64 -11.72 2.35
C LYS A 73 4.75 -11.16 1.47
N THR A 74 4.41 -10.77 0.24
CA THR A 74 5.38 -10.28 -0.74
C THR A 74 5.98 -8.94 -0.30
N ILE A 75 5.18 -8.12 0.38
CA ILE A 75 5.57 -6.78 0.82
C ILE A 75 6.34 -6.82 2.15
N PHE A 76 5.92 -7.66 3.10
CA PHE A 76 6.37 -7.61 4.51
C PHE A 76 6.99 -8.91 5.02
N GLY A 77 6.97 -9.98 4.24
CA GLY A 77 7.56 -11.28 4.59
C GLY A 77 9.00 -11.44 4.16
#